data_AF-A0A180FPZ6-F1
#
_entry.id   AF-A0A180FPZ6-F1
#
_cell.length_a   1.000
_cell.length_b   1.000
_cell.length_c   1.000
_cell.angle_alpha   90.00
_cell.angle_beta   90.00
_cell.angle_gamma   90.00
#
_symmetry.space_group_name_H-M   'P 1'
#
loop_
_entity.id
_entity.type
_entity.pdbx_description
1 polymer ?
#
loop_
_entity_poly.entity_id
_entity_poly.type
_entity_poly.pdbx_seq_one_letter_code
_entity_poly.pdbx_strand_id
1 'polypeptide(L)'
;MSGATTGKIAFSKSIRTAYINQRVGIIRGNNTRYIFYCLKTDMFLKHIEQLALGSAQPNISGGQIRSFQIPNTTDSEQQKIVDYLDKVTAKINLAIDNAGREITLFTEYRTRLISDVVTGKIDVRNIVIPEFEPVEEIIDTPEEKQIEEQIEEETI
;
A
#
# COMPACT_ATOMS: atom_id res chain seq x y z
N MET A 1 11.01 14.14 -4.41
CA MET A 1 9.63 13.64 -4.17
C MET A 1 9.13 14.31 -2.90
N SER A 2 8.02 15.06 -2.90
CA SER A 2 7.49 15.67 -1.66
C SER A 2 5.99 15.48 -1.47
N GLY A 3 5.58 15.28 -0.21
CA GLY A 3 4.19 15.09 0.24
C GLY A 3 3.96 13.80 1.03
N ALA A 4 2.70 13.55 1.42
CA ALA A 4 2.23 12.40 2.21
C ALA A 4 2.43 11.02 1.56
N THR A 5 2.97 10.97 0.34
CA THR A 5 3.24 9.75 -0.44
C THR A 5 4.72 9.43 -0.58
N THR A 6 5.59 10.13 0.15
CA THR A 6 7.02 9.85 0.20
C THR A 6 7.25 8.44 0.73
N GLY A 7 8.02 7.61 0.01
CA GLY A 7 8.28 6.21 0.37
C GLY A 7 7.38 5.16 -0.29
N LYS A 8 6.36 5.56 -1.06
CA LYS A 8 5.55 4.60 -1.83
C LYS A 8 6.35 4.07 -3.04
N ILE A 9 6.43 2.75 -3.13
CA ILE A 9 7.16 2.04 -4.19
C ILE A 9 6.22 1.08 -4.90
N ALA A 10 6.26 1.09 -6.23
CA ALA A 10 5.51 0.20 -7.10
C ALA A 10 6.44 -0.45 -8.14
N PHE A 11 6.06 -1.65 -8.57
CA PHE A 11 6.73 -2.39 -9.64
C PHE A 11 5.77 -2.55 -10.81
N SER A 12 6.26 -2.34 -12.03
CA SER A 12 5.48 -2.54 -13.26
C SER A 12 6.24 -3.41 -14.24
N LYS A 13 5.55 -4.44 -14.76
CA LYS A 13 6.09 -5.37 -15.76
C LYS A 13 5.93 -4.86 -17.20
N SER A 14 4.94 -4.00 -17.45
CA SER A 14 4.40 -3.79 -18.79
C SER A 14 4.63 -2.38 -19.35
N ILE A 15 5.26 -1.49 -18.58
CA ILE A 15 5.51 -0.11 -19.01
C ILE A 15 6.84 -0.05 -19.76
N ARG A 16 6.78 0.05 -21.09
CA ARG A 16 7.96 0.27 -21.94
C ARG A 16 8.36 1.75 -22.00
N THR A 17 7.37 2.63 -22.08
CA THR A 17 7.53 4.08 -22.12
C THR A 17 6.42 4.72 -21.27
N ALA A 18 6.79 5.67 -20.41
CA ALA A 18 5.83 6.45 -19.64
C ALA A 18 6.34 7.88 -19.43
N TYR A 19 5.41 8.83 -19.40
CA TYR A 19 5.65 10.15 -18.86
C TYR A 19 5.59 10.08 -17.34
N ILE A 20 6.57 10.67 -16.68
CA ILE A 20 6.61 10.77 -15.22
C ILE A 20 6.36 12.20 -14.80
N ASN A 21 5.57 12.36 -13.74
CA ASN A 21 5.47 13.65 -13.08
C ASN A 21 6.77 13.96 -12.32
N GLN A 22 6.94 15.20 -11.86
CA GLN A 22 8.15 15.66 -11.15
C GLN A 22 8.44 14.90 -9.84
N ARG A 23 7.43 14.22 -9.27
CA ARG A 23 7.52 13.57 -7.95
C ARG A 23 7.52 12.04 -8.05
N VAL A 24 7.74 11.48 -9.24
CA VAL A 24 7.91 10.04 -9.47
C VAL A 24 9.32 9.78 -9.98
N GLY A 25 10.06 8.95 -9.25
CA GLY A 25 11.36 8.45 -9.67
C GLY A 25 11.24 7.11 -10.39
N ILE A 26 12.09 6.88 -11.40
CA ILE A 26 12.25 5.56 -12.02
C ILE A 26 13.61 5.00 -11.61
N ILE A 27 13.60 3.77 -11.10
CA ILE A 27 14.81 2.99 -10.82
C ILE A 27 14.89 1.89 -11.89
N ARG A 28 16.04 1.79 -12.56
CA ARG A 28 16.32 0.78 -13.58
C ARG A 28 17.58 0.01 -13.19
N GLY A 29 17.59 -1.29 -13.45
CA GLY A 29 18.74 -2.16 -13.22
C GLY A 29 18.53 -3.55 -13.82
N ASN A 30 19.55 -4.39 -13.77
CA ASN A 30 19.54 -5.72 -14.39
C ASN A 30 18.42 -6.61 -13.81
N ASN A 31 18.29 -6.64 -12.47
CA ASN A 31 17.19 -7.35 -11.80
C ASN A 31 16.29 -6.37 -11.04
N THR A 32 15.39 -5.73 -11.78
CA THR A 32 14.47 -4.72 -11.21
C THR A 32 13.56 -5.30 -10.12
N ARG A 33 13.23 -6.60 -10.15
CA ARG A 33 12.39 -7.21 -9.12
C ARG A 33 13.15 -7.45 -7.82
N TYR A 34 14.41 -7.87 -7.91
CA TYR A 34 15.29 -7.95 -6.75
C TYR A 34 15.44 -6.57 -6.08
N ILE A 35 15.75 -5.55 -6.88
CA ILE A 35 15.82 -4.16 -6.40
C ILE A 35 14.51 -3.75 -5.73
N PHE A 36 13.36 -4.04 -6.35
CA PHE A 36 12.06 -3.75 -5.76
C PHE A 36 11.89 -4.36 -4.37
N TYR A 37 12.28 -5.63 -4.17
CA TYR A 37 12.23 -6.25 -2.85
C TYR A 37 13.18 -5.60 -1.86
N CYS A 38 14.40 -5.22 -2.26
CA CYS A 38 15.32 -4.49 -1.40
C CYS A 38 14.75 -3.13 -0.95
N LEU A 39 14.08 -2.41 -1.85
CA LEU A 39 13.44 -1.13 -1.52
C LEU A 39 12.19 -1.32 -0.65
N LYS A 40 11.60 -2.51 -0.60
CA LYS A 40 10.47 -2.82 0.30
C LYS A 40 10.90 -3.19 1.71
N THR A 41 12.20 -3.27 2.00
CA THR A 41 12.69 -3.55 3.34
C THR A 41 12.51 -2.36 4.27
N ASP A 42 12.33 -2.64 5.56
CA ASP A 42 12.22 -1.59 6.60
C ASP A 42 13.46 -0.72 6.66
N MET A 43 14.64 -1.28 6.39
CA MET A 43 15.88 -0.52 6.29
C MET A 43 15.79 0.61 5.26
N PHE A 44 15.24 0.33 4.07
CA PHE A 44 15.07 1.35 3.04
C PHE A 44 14.01 2.37 3.44
N LEU A 45 12.87 1.92 3.98
CA LEU A 45 11.78 2.81 4.39
C LEU A 45 12.24 3.78 5.49
N LYS A 46 12.91 3.27 6.54
CA LYS A 46 13.51 4.08 7.60
C LYS A 46 14.56 5.05 7.04
N HIS A 47 15.39 4.61 6.10
CA HIS A 47 16.37 5.50 5.45
C HIS A 47 15.70 6.66 4.72
N ILE A 48 14.61 6.38 3.98
CA ILE A 48 13.82 7.39 3.26
C ILE A 48 13.11 8.34 4.22
N GLU A 49 12.56 7.83 5.32
CA GLU A 49 11.91 8.64 6.36
C GLU A 49 12.90 9.60 7.03
N GLN A 50 14.08 9.12 7.42
CA GLN A 50 15.15 9.96 7.98
C GLN A 50 15.56 11.09 7.03
N LEU A 51 15.67 10.79 5.73
CA LEU A 51 16.00 11.78 4.72
C LEU A 51 14.86 12.79 4.49
N ALA A 52 13.60 12.38 4.67
CA ALA A 52 12.44 13.24 4.54
C ALA A 52 12.29 14.21 5.73
N LEU A 53 12.52 13.72 6.96
CA LEU A 53 12.38 14.48 8.21
C LEU A 53 13.40 15.63 8.34
N GLY A 54 14.58 15.52 7.71
CA GLY A 54 15.62 16.55 7.72
C GLY A 54 15.30 17.82 6.93
N SER A 55 14.10 17.96 6.34
CA SER A 55 13.73 19.09 5.48
C SER A 55 12.33 19.63 5.80
N ALA A 56 12.19 20.96 5.91
CA ALA A 56 10.91 21.64 6.23
C ALA A 56 9.78 21.34 5.22
N GLN A 57 10.14 20.86 4.02
CA GLN A 57 9.23 20.26 3.06
C GLN A 57 9.88 18.93 2.63
N PRO A 58 9.28 17.76 2.93
CA PRO A 58 9.94 16.47 2.77
C PRO A 58 10.27 16.24 1.30
N ASN A 59 11.48 16.55 0.83
CA ASN A 59 11.83 16.44 -0.59
C ASN A 59 13.07 15.57 -0.78
N ILE A 60 12.85 14.35 -1.26
CA ILE A 60 13.94 13.40 -1.52
C ILE A 60 14.42 13.55 -2.96
N SER A 61 15.71 13.82 -3.14
CA SER A 61 16.39 13.87 -4.43
C SER A 61 16.79 12.48 -4.92
N GLY A 62 16.97 12.32 -6.23
CA GLY A 62 17.47 11.06 -6.79
C GLY A 62 18.88 10.69 -6.33
N GLY A 63 19.69 11.67 -5.89
CA GLY A 63 21.01 11.41 -5.32
C GLY A 63 20.93 10.72 -3.95
N GLN A 64 20.02 11.17 -3.10
CA GLN A 64 19.77 10.58 -1.77
C GLN A 64 19.20 9.16 -1.87
N ILE A 65 18.41 8.85 -2.89
CA ILE A 65 17.94 7.47 -3.11
C ILE A 65 19.10 6.57 -3.54
N ARG A 66 20.03 7.09 -4.37
CA ARG A 66 21.20 6.35 -4.84
C ARG A 66 22.24 6.10 -3.75
N SER A 67 22.23 6.82 -2.64
CA SER A 67 23.16 6.56 -1.53
C SER A 67 22.78 5.34 -0.71
N PHE A 68 21.55 4.83 -0.85
CA PHE A 68 21.17 3.58 -0.20
C PHE A 68 21.90 2.39 -0.81
N GLN A 69 22.57 1.61 0.04
CA GLN A 69 23.32 0.42 -0.40
C GLN A 69 22.39 -0.80 -0.45
N ILE A 70 22.48 -1.53 -1.56
CA ILE A 70 21.76 -2.79 -1.77
C ILE A 70 22.79 -3.93 -1.75
N PRO A 71 22.47 -5.11 -1.19
CA PRO A 71 23.39 -6.23 -1.19
C PRO A 71 23.81 -6.63 -2.60
N ASN A 72 25.13 -6.67 -2.84
CA ASN A 72 25.70 -7.05 -4.13
C ASN A 72 25.87 -8.58 -4.20
N THR A 73 24.78 -9.26 -4.54
CA THR A 73 24.73 -10.73 -4.70
C THR A 73 24.83 -11.13 -6.17
N THR A 74 25.15 -12.40 -6.44
CA THR A 74 25.21 -12.91 -7.82
C THR A 74 23.84 -12.92 -8.48
N ASP A 75 23.77 -12.80 -9.81
CA ASP A 75 22.48 -12.82 -10.54
C ASP A 75 21.65 -14.09 -10.24
N SER A 76 22.32 -15.23 -10.03
CA SER A 76 21.66 -16.49 -9.65
C SER A 76 21.02 -16.41 -8.26
N GLU A 77 21.71 -15.82 -7.28
CA GLU A 77 21.17 -15.64 -5.93
C GLU A 77 20.03 -14.64 -5.93
N GLN A 78 20.16 -13.53 -6.66
CA GLN A 78 19.08 -12.55 -6.82
C GLN A 78 17.82 -13.21 -7.37
N GLN A 79 17.95 -14.06 -8.39
CA GLN A 79 16.81 -14.77 -8.97
C GLN A 79 16.17 -15.75 -7.96
N LYS A 80 16.97 -16.52 -7.22
CA LYS A 80 16.47 -17.43 -6.17
C LYS A 80 15.67 -16.68 -5.09
N ILE A 81 16.19 -15.54 -4.65
CA ILE A 81 15.51 -14.68 -3.67
C ILE A 81 14.17 -14.19 -4.23
N VAL A 82 14.18 -13.69 -5.47
CA VAL A 82 12.97 -13.22 -6.15
C VAL A 82 11.94 -14.33 -6.29
N ASP A 83 12.33 -15.51 -6.73
CA ASP A 83 11.41 -16.64 -6.93
C ASP A 83 10.79 -17.09 -5.61
N TYR A 84 11.59 -17.12 -4.54
CA TYR A 84 11.12 -17.42 -3.20
C TYR A 84 10.09 -16.38 -2.74
N LEU A 85 10.40 -15.09 -2.84
CA LEU A 85 9.53 -14.00 -2.40
C LEU A 85 8.23 -13.92 -3.23
N ASP A 86 8.33 -14.08 -4.55
CA ASP A 86 7.16 -14.14 -5.44
C ASP A 86 6.24 -15.31 -5.04
N LYS A 87 6.81 -16.48 -4.73
CA LYS A 87 6.05 -17.67 -4.32
C LYS A 87 5.31 -17.47 -3.00
N VAL A 88 5.99 -16.95 -1.97
CA VAL A 88 5.36 -16.78 -0.64
C VAL A 88 4.32 -15.65 -0.64
N THR A 89 4.54 -14.59 -1.42
CA THR A 89 3.61 -13.46 -1.50
C THR A 89 2.44 -13.69 -2.47
N ALA A 90 2.53 -14.66 -3.40
CA ALA A 90 1.50 -14.91 -4.41
C ALA A 90 0.09 -15.10 -3.85
N LYS A 91 -0.05 -15.85 -2.74
CA LYS A 91 -1.36 -16.10 -2.12
C LYS A 91 -1.96 -14.83 -1.52
N ILE A 92 -1.12 -14.02 -0.89
CA ILE A 92 -1.52 -12.73 -0.28
C ILE A 92 -1.97 -11.77 -1.38
N ASN A 93 -1.18 -11.65 -2.45
CA ASN A 93 -1.52 -10.81 -3.59
C ASN A 93 -2.85 -11.24 -4.22
N LEU A 94 -3.10 -12.55 -4.37
CA LEU A 94 -4.37 -13.06 -4.88
C LEU A 94 -5.55 -12.70 -3.97
N ALA A 95 -5.38 -12.79 -2.65
CA ALA A 95 -6.42 -12.42 -1.70
C ALA A 95 -6.75 -10.92 -1.76
N ILE A 96 -5.72 -10.06 -1.84
CA ILE A 96 -5.87 -8.61 -2.01
C ILE A 96 -6.62 -8.29 -3.31
N ASP A 97 -6.24 -8.93 -4.42
CA ASP A 97 -6.90 -8.73 -5.71
C ASP A 97 -8.38 -9.15 -5.68
N ASN A 98 -8.69 -10.26 -5.02
CA ASN A 98 -10.07 -10.74 -4.88
C ASN A 98 -10.91 -9.76 -4.05
N ALA A 99 -10.41 -9.32 -2.89
CA ALA A 99 -11.08 -8.34 -2.05
C ALA A 99 -11.32 -7.02 -2.80
N GLY A 100 -10.33 -6.55 -3.57
CA GLY A 100 -10.49 -5.36 -4.41
C GLY A 100 -11.59 -5.48 -5.47
N ARG A 101 -11.74 -6.66 -6.09
CA ARG A 101 -12.84 -6.93 -7.03
C ARG A 101 -14.20 -6.96 -6.33
N GLU A 102 -14.28 -7.57 -5.15
CA GLU A 102 -15.52 -7.61 -4.36
C GLU A 102 -15.97 -6.19 -3.96
N ILE A 103 -15.06 -5.35 -3.47
CA ILE A 103 -15.35 -3.94 -3.15
C ILE A 103 -15.87 -3.20 -4.39
N THR A 104 -15.26 -3.44 -5.55
CA THR A 104 -15.69 -2.82 -6.81
C THR A 104 -17.12 -3.24 -7.17
N LEU A 105 -17.40 -4.55 -7.12
CA LEU A 105 -18.73 -5.10 -7.39
C LEU A 105 -19.79 -4.55 -6.43
N PHE A 106 -19.49 -4.46 -5.14
CA PHE A 106 -20.40 -3.87 -4.16
C PHE A 106 -20.66 -2.39 -4.42
N THR A 107 -19.64 -1.65 -4.86
CA THR A 107 -19.78 -0.22 -5.20
C THR A 107 -20.65 -0.03 -6.44
N GLU A 108 -20.46 -0.84 -7.47
CA GLU A 108 -21.29 -0.85 -8.67
C GLU A 108 -22.73 -1.24 -8.36
N TYR A 109 -22.92 -2.31 -7.57
CA TYR A 109 -24.23 -2.76 -7.12
C TYR A 109 -24.96 -1.68 -6.33
N ARG A 110 -24.29 -1.05 -5.36
CA ARG A 110 -24.86 0.06 -4.58
C ARG A 110 -25.30 1.21 -5.48
N THR A 111 -24.45 1.59 -6.43
CA THR A 111 -24.75 2.69 -7.37
C THR A 111 -25.98 2.37 -8.24
N ARG A 112 -26.05 1.14 -8.75
CA ARG A 112 -27.20 0.65 -9.52
C ARG A 112 -28.46 0.60 -8.67
N LEU A 113 -28.38 0.08 -7.45
CA LEU A 113 -29.52 -0.01 -6.53
C LEU A 113 -30.11 1.37 -6.24
N ILE A 114 -29.26 2.35 -5.95
CA ILE A 114 -29.69 3.74 -5.76
C ILE A 114 -30.37 4.27 -7.02
N SER A 115 -29.78 4.03 -8.20
CA SER A 115 -30.36 4.46 -9.47
C SER A 115 -31.73 3.82 -9.73
N ASP A 116 -31.87 2.53 -9.50
CA ASP A 116 -33.12 1.80 -9.69
C ASP A 116 -34.20 2.24 -8.69
N VAL A 117 -33.84 2.59 -7.46
CA VAL A 117 -34.75 3.18 -6.47
C VAL A 117 -35.20 4.59 -6.90
N VAL A 118 -34.27 5.48 -7.26
CA VAL A 118 -34.58 6.88 -7.62
C VAL A 118 -35.35 6.96 -8.95
N THR A 119 -35.12 6.03 -9.87
CA THR A 119 -35.89 5.93 -11.12
C THR A 119 -37.24 5.23 -10.95
N GLY A 120 -37.58 4.81 -9.73
CA GLY A 120 -38.86 4.18 -9.41
C GLY A 120 -39.01 2.75 -9.93
N LYS A 121 -37.93 2.12 -10.40
CA LYS A 121 -37.92 0.69 -10.75
C LYS A 121 -38.02 -0.20 -9.51
N ILE A 122 -37.57 0.30 -8.37
CA ILE A 122 -37.70 -0.34 -7.05
C ILE A 122 -38.52 0.59 -6.15
N ASP A 123 -39.69 0.13 -5.70
CA ASP A 123 -40.55 0.88 -4.78
C ASP A 123 -40.17 0.60 -3.32
N VAL A 124 -39.82 1.65 -2.59
CA VAL A 124 -39.34 1.58 -1.20
C VAL A 124 -40.34 2.15 -0.18
N ARG A 125 -41.54 2.57 -0.62
CA ARG A 125 -42.52 3.28 0.24
C ARG A 125 -43.12 2.44 1.37
N ASN A 126 -43.14 1.12 1.22
CA ASN A 126 -43.70 0.17 2.19
C ASN A 126 -42.62 -0.65 2.91
N ILE A 127 -41.36 -0.21 2.87
CA ILE A 127 -40.27 -0.91 3.55
C ILE A 127 -40.24 -0.50 5.02
N VAL A 128 -40.30 -1.48 5.92
CA VAL A 128 -40.09 -1.27 7.36
C VAL A 128 -38.60 -1.08 7.59
N ILE A 129 -38.22 0.10 8.10
CA ILE A 129 -36.83 0.39 8.48
C ILE A 129 -36.62 -0.20 9.89
N PRO A 130 -35.69 -1.14 10.08
CA PRO A 130 -35.39 -1.65 11.41
C PRO A 130 -34.84 -0.53 12.30
N GLU A 131 -35.19 -0.51 13.58
CA GLU A 131 -34.55 0.38 14.55
C GLU A 131 -33.07 0.01 14.65
N PHE A 132 -32.19 1.02 14.57
CA PHE A 132 -30.77 0.84 14.78
C PHE A 132 -30.48 0.85 16.28
N GLU A 133 -29.85 -0.21 16.80
CA GLU A 133 -29.18 -0.12 18.08
C GLU A 133 -27.81 0.56 17.87
N PRO A 134 -27.50 1.66 18.58
CA PRO A 134 -26.18 2.23 18.54
C PRO A 134 -25.21 1.20 19.11
N VAL A 135 -24.31 0.69 18.26
CA VAL A 135 -23.18 -0.11 18.72
C VAL A 135 -22.29 0.86 19.50
N GLU A 136 -22.10 0.60 20.80
CA GLU A 136 -21.11 1.36 21.57
C GLU A 136 -19.78 1.28 20.83
N GLU A 137 -19.16 2.44 20.61
CA GLU A 137 -17.84 2.54 20.01
C GLU A 137 -16.93 1.59 20.79
N ILE A 138 -16.28 0.64 20.11
CA ILE A 138 -15.26 -0.21 20.73
C ILE A 138 -14.11 0.74 21.04
N ILE A 139 -14.15 1.36 22.23
CA ILE A 139 -13.04 2.10 22.79
C ILE A 139 -11.99 1.02 23.03
N ASP A 140 -10.83 1.10 22.36
CA ASP A 140 -9.69 0.22 22.62
C ASP A 140 -9.57 0.06 24.12
N THR A 141 -9.68 -1.18 24.57
CA THR A 141 -9.59 -1.49 25.98
C THR A 141 -8.24 -0.96 26.50
N PRO A 142 -8.13 -0.55 27.77
CA PRO A 142 -6.85 -0.12 28.33
C PRO A 142 -5.71 -1.14 28.10
N GLU A 143 -6.06 -2.42 27.96
CA GLU A 143 -5.13 -3.50 27.60
C GLU A 143 -4.64 -3.41 26.16
N GLU A 144 -5.51 -3.10 25.19
CA GLU A 144 -5.14 -2.91 23.77
C GLU A 144 -4.24 -1.68 23.58
N LYS A 145 -4.50 -0.58 24.30
CA LYS A 145 -3.61 0.60 24.32
C LYS A 145 -2.24 0.32 24.94
N GLN A 146 -2.18 -0.51 25.99
CA GLN A 146 -0.91 -0.90 26.60
C GLN A 146 -0.07 -1.78 25.67
N ILE A 147 -0.73 -2.62 24.85
CA ILE A 147 -0.03 -3.42 23.84
C ILE A 147 0.53 -2.53 22.73
N GLU A 148 -0.22 -1.53 22.26
CA GLU A 148 0.28 -0.56 21.27
C GLU A 148 1.45 0.28 21.80
N GLU A 149 1.36 0.78 23.04
CA GLU A 149 2.45 1.54 23.68
C GLU A 149 3.71 0.68 23.91
N GLN A 150 3.56 -0.59 24.32
CA GLN A 150 4.69 -1.52 24.47
C GLN A 150 5.38 -1.86 23.14
N ILE A 151 4.61 -1.98 22.05
CA ILE A 151 5.16 -2.20 20.71
C ILE A 151 5.91 -0.96 20.20
N GLU A 152 5.43 0.25 20.52
CA GLU A 152 6.13 1.49 20.17
C GLU A 152 7.43 1.68 20.97
N GLU A 153 7.47 1.33 22.25
CA GLU A 153 8.68 1.43 23.09
C GLU A 153 9.76 0.40 22.73
N GLU A 154 9.40 -0.81 22.28
CA GLU A 154 10.38 -1.82 21.81
C GLU A 154 10.96 -1.51 20.41
N THR A 155 10.43 -0.52 19.70
CA THR A 155 10.86 -0.19 18.32
C THR A 155 11.87 0.98 18.27
N ILE A 156 12.31 1.52 19.41
CA ILE A 156 13.32 2.60 19.53
C ILE A 156 14.75 2.04 19.70
#